data_AF-A0A9P6AFW1-F1
#
_entry.id   AF-A0A9P6AFW1-F1
#
_cell.length_a   1.000
_cell.length_b   1.000
_cell.length_c   1.000
_cell.angle_alpha   90.00
_cell.angle_beta   90.00
_cell.angle_gamma   90.00
#
_symmetry.space_group_name_H-M   'P 1'
#
loop_
_entity.id
_entity.type
_entity.pdbx_description
1 polymer ?
#
loop_
_entity_poly.entity_id
_entity_poly.type
_entity_poly.pdbx_seq_one_letter_code
_entity_poly.pdbx_strand_id
1 'polypeptide(L)'
;MLPRVVLPRCYGWFEAELAEGQSFVHWTGPNRRSSRTGTESSNPEWRFEDSRQLKEMSDSRNYVSVLLLEKLGGKLPSGVPLAEGLVKGIYDMYGEIAELGVDHRDIRHSNILAAPQGPTTLPSLPSPFTGRIYTHRMIDIESCEKTNGETWFLTACQASWVEGIVKYLPTGGMVDGEWHRMCMEVYHGH
;
A
#
# COMPACT_ATOMS: atom_id res chain seq x y z
N MET A 1 16.87 4.14 0.28
CA MET A 1 15.85 5.19 0.07
C MET A 1 14.85 4.61 -0.92
N LEU A 2 13.55 4.54 -0.59
CA LEU A 2 12.51 3.98 -1.48
C LEU A 2 12.41 4.81 -2.79
N PRO A 3 12.01 4.22 -3.93
CA PRO A 3 12.00 4.91 -5.20
C PRO A 3 10.89 5.96 -5.11
N ARG A 4 11.26 7.24 -5.11
CA ARG A 4 10.32 8.36 -4.96
C ARG A 4 9.29 8.45 -6.11
N VAL A 5 9.43 7.60 -7.13
CA VAL A 5 8.63 7.58 -8.36
C VAL A 5 7.40 6.66 -8.27
N VAL A 6 7.45 5.60 -7.45
CA VAL A 6 6.33 4.65 -7.28
C VAL A 6 5.48 4.96 -6.05
N LEU A 7 6.02 5.73 -5.09
CA LEU A 7 5.32 6.22 -3.90
C LEU A 7 4.86 7.67 -4.07
N PRO A 8 3.79 8.10 -3.39
CA PRO A 8 3.40 9.50 -3.32
C PRO A 8 4.57 10.34 -2.81
N ARG A 9 4.74 11.54 -3.36
CA ARG A 9 5.74 12.47 -2.81
C ARG A 9 5.39 12.81 -1.36
N CYS A 10 6.38 12.70 -0.48
CA CYS A 10 6.27 13.23 0.87
C CYS A 10 6.67 14.71 0.88
N TYR A 11 5.77 15.56 1.33
CA TYR A 11 6.01 16.99 1.51
C TYR A 11 6.52 17.32 2.92
N GLY A 12 6.27 16.43 3.88
CA GLY A 12 6.79 16.58 5.24
C GLY A 12 6.10 15.65 6.21
N TRP A 13 6.78 15.45 7.34
CA TRP A 13 6.23 14.86 8.54
C TRP A 13 6.28 15.93 9.62
N PHE A 14 5.14 16.19 10.22
CA PHE A 14 4.95 17.18 11.28
C PHE A 14 4.50 16.47 12.55
N GLU A 15 4.94 16.98 13.69
CA GLU A 15 4.51 16.50 14.99
C GLU A 15 4.06 17.68 15.83
N ALA A 16 3.01 17.47 16.62
CA ALA A 16 2.49 18.48 17.54
C ALA A 16 2.11 17.81 18.85
N GLU A 17 2.44 18.46 19.96
CA GLU A 17 2.01 18.03 21.29
C GLU A 17 0.53 18.40 21.50
N LEU A 18 -0.23 17.47 22.05
CA LEU A 18 -1.60 17.68 22.51
C LEU A 18 -1.57 18.22 23.94
N ALA A 19 -2.33 19.28 24.19
CA ALA A 19 -2.49 19.77 25.55
C ALA A 19 -3.21 18.73 26.41
N GLU A 20 -2.94 18.75 27.71
CA GLU A 20 -3.59 17.83 28.66
C GLU A 20 -5.12 17.89 28.55
N GLY A 21 -5.76 16.72 28.46
CA GLY A 21 -7.20 16.59 28.27
C GLY A 21 -7.70 16.77 26.83
N GLN A 22 -6.84 17.09 25.86
CA GLN A 22 -7.21 17.04 24.44
C GLN A 22 -7.04 15.63 23.89
N SER A 23 -7.99 15.20 23.07
CA SER A 23 -7.92 13.94 22.34
C SER A 23 -8.17 14.19 20.86
N PHE A 24 -7.51 13.39 20.02
CA PHE A 24 -7.77 13.39 18.60
C PHE A 24 -8.92 12.43 18.31
N VAL A 25 -10.04 12.94 17.79
CA VAL A 25 -11.12 12.07 17.32
C VAL A 25 -10.72 11.54 15.94
N HIS A 26 -10.92 10.24 15.71
CA HIS A 26 -10.76 9.68 14.38
C HIS A 26 -11.56 10.47 13.34
N TRP A 27 -10.91 10.84 12.23
CA TRP A 27 -11.56 11.57 11.16
C TRP A 27 -12.77 10.80 10.60
N THR A 28 -13.98 11.34 10.76
CA THR A 28 -15.26 10.75 10.33
C THR A 28 -15.77 11.30 8.99
N GLY A 29 -14.87 11.84 8.14
CA GLY A 29 -15.25 12.56 6.92
C GLY A 29 -16.26 11.84 6.01
N PRO A 30 -16.93 12.58 5.10
CA PRO A 30 -18.19 12.20 4.45
C PRO A 30 -18.17 10.96 3.54
N ASN A 31 -17.01 10.31 3.34
CA ASN A 31 -16.81 9.20 2.40
C ASN A 31 -16.61 7.82 3.05
N ARG A 32 -16.89 7.62 4.33
CA ARG A 32 -16.98 6.24 4.88
C ARG A 32 -18.32 5.60 4.49
N ARG A 33 -18.38 5.04 3.28
CA ARG A 33 -19.29 3.91 3.00
C ARG A 33 -18.48 2.61 3.05
N SER A 34 -19.05 1.70 3.85
CA SER A 34 -18.74 0.28 4.08
C SER A 34 -17.38 -0.11 4.70
N SER A 35 -17.45 -0.27 6.03
CA SER A 35 -17.17 -1.56 6.67
C SER A 35 -15.74 -2.14 6.60
N ARG A 36 -14.86 -1.64 7.46
CA ARG A 36 -14.20 -2.55 8.41
C ARG A 36 -15.12 -2.71 9.62
N THR A 37 -16.25 -3.40 9.43
CA THR A 37 -16.70 -4.31 10.48
C THR A 37 -15.75 -5.49 10.35
N GLY A 38 -14.53 -5.32 10.87
CA GLY A 38 -13.70 -6.47 11.13
C GLY A 38 -14.45 -7.26 12.18
N THR A 39 -15.21 -8.27 11.75
CA THR A 39 -15.17 -9.54 12.47
C THR A 39 -13.70 -9.78 12.74
N GLU A 40 -13.33 -9.68 14.01
CA GLU A 40 -12.04 -10.07 14.52
C GLU A 40 -11.78 -11.47 13.96
N SER A 41 -11.05 -11.54 12.86
CA SER A 41 -10.55 -12.80 12.35
C SER A 41 -9.60 -13.27 13.44
N SER A 42 -10.07 -14.27 14.16
CA SER A 42 -9.42 -14.97 15.26
C SER A 42 -8.22 -15.75 14.71
N ASN A 43 -7.24 -15.06 14.15
CA ASN A 43 -5.94 -15.65 13.85
C ASN A 43 -4.92 -15.10 14.86
N PRO A 44 -4.64 -15.83 15.95
CA PRO A 44 -3.81 -15.34 17.05
C PRO A 44 -2.30 -15.31 16.72
N GLU A 45 -1.85 -15.90 15.61
CA GLU A 45 -0.41 -16.02 15.30
C GLU A 45 0.25 -14.78 14.70
N TRP A 46 -0.52 -13.83 14.16
CA TRP A 46 0.03 -12.58 13.57
C TRP A 46 -0.28 -11.34 14.39
N ARG A 47 -0.79 -11.51 15.62
CA ARG A 47 -0.81 -10.41 16.58
C ARG A 47 0.63 -10.20 16.99
N PHE A 48 1.24 -9.14 16.48
CA PHE A 48 2.39 -8.52 17.11
C PHE A 48 2.22 -8.62 18.63
N GLU A 49 3.08 -9.41 19.29
CA GLU A 49 3.23 -9.43 20.75
C GLU A 49 3.58 -8.03 21.29
N ASP A 50 3.89 -7.09 20.39
CA ASP A 50 4.15 -5.68 20.58
C ASP A 50 2.88 -4.79 20.69
N SER A 51 1.68 -5.33 20.51
CA SER A 51 0.44 -4.51 20.50
C SER A 51 0.12 -3.84 21.85
N ARG A 52 0.55 -4.42 22.99
CA ARG A 52 0.37 -3.79 24.32
C ARG A 52 1.37 -2.66 24.55
N GLN A 53 2.64 -2.85 24.20
CA GLN A 53 3.67 -1.81 24.34
C GLN A 53 3.40 -0.65 23.37
N LEU A 54 3.02 -0.93 22.13
CA LEU A 54 2.60 0.10 21.17
C LEU A 54 1.35 0.84 21.63
N LYS A 55 0.41 0.16 22.30
CA LYS A 55 -0.79 0.81 22.85
C LYS A 55 -0.47 1.66 24.08
N GLU A 56 0.34 1.16 25.01
CA GLU A 56 0.82 1.95 26.16
C GLU A 56 1.68 3.14 25.72
N MET A 57 2.48 2.99 24.66
CA MET A 57 3.23 4.09 24.04
C MET A 57 2.33 5.07 23.30
N SER A 58 1.27 4.59 22.64
CA SER A 58 0.25 5.45 22.01
C SER A 58 -0.56 6.22 23.04
N ASP A 59 -0.90 5.58 24.17
CA ASP A 59 -1.70 6.17 25.25
C ASP A 59 -0.85 7.13 26.11
N SER A 60 0.47 6.96 26.15
CA SER A 60 1.40 7.85 26.87
C SER A 60 1.97 8.99 26.01
N ARG A 61 1.84 8.91 24.68
CA ARG A 61 2.29 9.98 23.77
C ARG A 61 1.16 10.98 23.56
N ASN A 62 1.28 12.12 24.21
CA ASN A 62 0.49 13.31 23.91
C ASN A 62 0.98 13.98 22.62
N TYR A 63 1.25 13.24 21.55
CA TYR A 63 1.69 13.80 20.27
C TYR A 63 0.83 13.29 19.12
N VAL A 64 0.56 14.17 18.15
CA VAL A 64 -0.04 13.83 16.87
C VAL A 64 1.01 13.98 15.79
N SER A 65 1.22 12.90 15.05
CA SER A 65 2.09 12.88 13.87
C SER A 65 1.23 13.00 12.61
N VAL A 66 1.55 13.97 11.75
CA VAL A 66 0.88 14.22 10.47
C VAL A 66 1.86 14.02 9.32
N LEU A 67 1.55 13.07 8.44
CA LEU A 67 2.30 12.84 7.20
C LEU A 67 1.57 13.51 6.03
N LEU A 68 2.21 14.49 5.39
CA LEU A 68 1.64 15.20 4.25
C LEU A 68 2.18 14.61 2.94
N LEU A 69 1.29 14.02 2.15
CA LEU A 69 1.61 13.34 0.89
C LEU A 69 1.00 14.04 -0.33
N GLU A 70 1.55 13.73 -1.51
CA GLU A 70 1.01 14.06 -2.83
C GLU A 70 -0.48 13.72 -2.90
N LYS A 71 -1.30 14.69 -3.32
CA LYS A 71 -2.72 14.44 -3.59
C LYS A 71 -2.82 13.52 -4.81
N LEU A 72 -3.47 12.37 -4.66
CA LEU A 72 -3.63 11.36 -5.71
C LEU A 72 -4.99 11.46 -6.39
N GLY A 73 -5.10 10.76 -7.52
CA GLY A 73 -6.31 10.66 -8.32
C GLY A 73 -7.17 9.44 -7.96
N GLY A 74 -7.90 8.94 -8.97
CA GLY A 74 -8.83 7.82 -8.82
C GLY A 74 -8.15 6.47 -8.61
N LYS A 75 -8.95 5.49 -8.21
CA LYS A 75 -8.57 4.07 -8.15
C LYS A 75 -8.44 3.49 -9.56
N LEU A 76 -7.82 2.31 -9.65
CA LEU A 76 -7.87 1.49 -10.86
C LEU A 76 -9.33 1.26 -11.31
N PRO A 77 -9.62 1.28 -12.61
CA PRO A 77 -10.97 1.02 -13.11
C PRO A 77 -11.36 -0.44 -12.85
N SER A 78 -12.59 -0.65 -12.38
CA SER A 78 -13.15 -1.96 -12.06
C SER A 78 -14.25 -2.33 -13.06
N GLY A 79 -14.41 -3.62 -13.36
CA GLY A 79 -15.38 -4.12 -14.34
C GLY A 79 -14.96 -3.94 -15.80
N VAL A 80 -13.71 -3.51 -16.05
CA VAL A 80 -13.14 -3.35 -17.39
C VAL A 80 -11.70 -3.88 -17.42
N PRO A 81 -11.25 -4.47 -18.54
CA PRO A 81 -9.86 -4.85 -18.71
C PRO A 81 -8.91 -3.65 -18.56
N LEU A 82 -7.80 -3.85 -17.84
CA LEU A 82 -6.75 -2.85 -17.74
C LEU A 82 -5.96 -2.79 -19.05
N ALA A 83 -5.55 -1.58 -19.46
CA ALA A 83 -4.68 -1.41 -20.62
C ALA A 83 -3.33 -2.12 -20.39
N GLU A 84 -2.77 -2.75 -21.43
CA GLU A 84 -1.51 -3.52 -21.34
C GLU A 84 -0.36 -2.69 -20.75
N GLY A 85 -0.21 -1.44 -21.18
CA GLY A 85 0.81 -0.53 -20.65
C GLY A 85 0.63 -0.20 -19.16
N LEU A 86 -0.62 -0.19 -18.67
CA LEU A 86 -0.92 -0.01 -17.24
C LEU A 86 -0.59 -1.29 -16.46
N VAL A 87 -0.97 -2.46 -16.97
CA VAL A 87 -0.63 -3.76 -16.37
C VAL A 87 0.88 -3.87 -16.20
N LYS A 88 1.64 -3.66 -17.28
CA LYS A 88 3.11 -3.66 -17.22
C LYS A 88 3.64 -2.63 -16.22
N GLY A 89 3.04 -1.44 -16.18
CA GLY A 89 3.40 -0.40 -15.23
C GLY A 89 3.24 -0.83 -13.77
N ILE A 90 2.17 -1.56 -13.43
CA ILE A 90 1.94 -2.06 -12.06
C ILE A 90 2.96 -3.14 -11.69
N TYR A 91 3.25 -4.08 -12.60
CA TYR A 91 4.31 -5.08 -12.38
C TYR A 91 5.68 -4.40 -12.15
N ASP A 92 6.04 -3.46 -13.03
CA ASP A 92 7.29 -2.69 -12.92
C ASP A 92 7.35 -1.94 -11.56
N MET A 93 6.23 -1.34 -11.10
CA MET A 93 6.16 -0.61 -9.81
C MET A 93 6.47 -1.50 -8.60
N TYR A 94 5.88 -2.69 -8.53
CA TYR A 94 6.13 -3.64 -7.43
C TYR A 94 7.52 -4.27 -7.54
N GLY A 95 8.00 -4.51 -8.76
CA GLY A 95 9.39 -4.91 -9.00
C GLY A 95 10.39 -3.92 -8.40
N GLU A 96 10.16 -2.62 -8.52
CA GLU A 96 11.07 -1.60 -7.97
C GLU A 96 11.21 -1.62 -6.45
N ILE A 97 10.13 -1.88 -5.71
CA ILE A 97 10.26 -2.01 -4.26
C ILE A 97 10.90 -3.36 -3.88
N ALA A 98 10.70 -4.39 -4.70
CA ALA A 98 11.40 -5.67 -4.58
C ALA A 98 12.92 -5.52 -4.74
N GLU A 99 13.37 -4.73 -5.74
CA GLU A 99 14.78 -4.37 -5.97
C GLU A 99 15.42 -3.69 -4.76
N LEU A 100 14.60 -3.03 -3.95
CA LEU A 100 15.02 -2.45 -2.69
C LEU A 100 14.83 -3.38 -1.49
N GLY A 101 14.61 -4.69 -1.69
CA GLY A 101 14.40 -5.65 -0.62
C GLY A 101 13.21 -5.34 0.27
N VAL A 102 12.13 -4.77 -0.29
CA VAL A 102 10.91 -4.44 0.45
C VAL A 102 9.77 -5.34 -0.01
N ASP A 103 9.12 -5.99 0.95
CA ASP A 103 7.90 -6.79 0.80
C ASP A 103 6.69 -5.94 1.19
N HIS A 104 5.76 -5.64 0.26
CA HIS A 104 4.63 -4.72 0.51
C HIS A 104 3.53 -5.31 1.41
N ARG A 105 3.39 -6.64 1.46
CA ARG A 105 2.40 -7.44 2.23
C ARG A 105 0.91 -7.10 2.08
N ASP A 106 0.53 -5.96 1.51
CA ASP A 106 -0.86 -5.53 1.33
C ASP A 106 -1.11 -5.04 -0.11
N ILE A 107 -0.77 -5.91 -1.08
CA ILE A 107 -0.93 -5.63 -2.50
C ILE A 107 -2.40 -5.83 -2.90
N ARG A 108 -3.10 -4.72 -3.12
CA ARG A 108 -4.50 -4.71 -3.54
C ARG A 108 -4.81 -3.51 -4.41
N HIS A 109 -5.83 -3.65 -5.26
CA HIS A 109 -6.22 -2.60 -6.22
C HIS A 109 -6.57 -1.26 -5.55
N SER A 110 -7.07 -1.27 -4.31
CA SER A 110 -7.41 -0.07 -3.55
C SER A 110 -6.19 0.70 -3.05
N ASN A 111 -5.02 0.05 -3.01
CA ASN A 111 -3.73 0.65 -2.63
C ASN A 111 -2.96 1.17 -3.86
N ILE A 112 -3.56 1.16 -5.05
CA ILE A 112 -2.99 1.67 -6.30
C ILE A 112 -3.86 2.82 -6.79
N LEU A 113 -3.33 4.04 -6.73
CA LEU A 113 -4.06 5.26 -7.11
C LEU A 113 -3.35 5.99 -8.25
N ALA A 114 -4.11 6.68 -9.09
CA ALA A 114 -3.56 7.48 -10.18
C ALA A 114 -2.65 8.60 -9.63
N ALA A 115 -1.51 8.81 -10.27
CA ALA A 115 -0.65 9.96 -10.03
C ALA A 115 -1.38 11.25 -10.46
N PRO A 116 -1.16 12.38 -9.78
CA PRO A 116 -1.87 13.62 -10.08
C PRO A 116 -1.59 14.10 -11.51
N GLN A 117 -2.68 14.34 -12.24
CA GLN A 117 -2.68 14.91 -13.58
C GLN A 117 -3.11 16.37 -13.51
N GLY A 118 -2.44 17.26 -14.26
CA GLY A 118 -2.87 18.65 -14.40
C GLY A 118 -1.71 19.63 -14.57
N PRO A 119 -2.01 20.87 -14.99
CA PRO A 119 -0.98 21.86 -15.31
C PRO A 119 -0.19 22.35 -14.08
N THR A 120 -0.75 22.23 -12.88
CA THR A 120 -0.12 22.64 -11.61
C THR A 120 0.56 21.48 -10.87
N THR A 121 0.54 20.26 -11.42
CA THR A 121 1.11 19.10 -10.76
C THR A 121 2.60 19.00 -11.07
N LEU A 122 3.40 18.60 -10.09
CA LEU A 122 4.83 18.41 -10.32
C LEU A 122 5.04 17.21 -11.27
N PRO A 123 5.84 17.36 -12.33
CA PRO A 123 6.03 16.30 -13.31
C PRO A 123 6.69 15.09 -12.65
N SER A 124 6.15 13.90 -12.89
CA SER A 124 6.73 12.65 -12.42
C SER A 124 8.10 12.43 -13.06
N LEU A 125 9.06 11.96 -12.26
CA LEU A 125 10.40 11.65 -12.76
C LEU A 125 10.43 10.21 -13.32
N PRO A 126 11.28 9.94 -14.31
CA PRO A 126 11.50 8.57 -14.76
C PRO A 126 12.14 7.75 -13.64
N SER A 127 11.76 6.48 -13.57
CA SER A 127 12.40 5.51 -12.70
C SER A 127 13.89 5.37 -13.01
N PRO A 128 14.76 5.27 -11.98
CA PRO A 128 16.16 4.95 -12.18
C PRO A 128 16.39 3.48 -12.62
N PHE A 129 15.42 2.58 -12.38
CA PHE A 129 15.53 1.16 -12.70
C PHE A 129 14.97 0.84 -14.09
N THR A 130 13.80 1.39 -14.41
CA THR A 130 13.07 1.05 -15.64
C THR A 130 13.06 2.17 -16.68
N GLY A 131 13.47 3.38 -16.31
CA GLY A 131 13.32 4.59 -17.14
C GLY A 131 11.87 5.04 -17.33
N ARG A 132 10.89 4.31 -16.79
CA ARG A 132 9.46 4.57 -16.99
C ARG A 132 8.98 5.71 -16.11
N ILE A 133 8.07 6.52 -16.63
CA ILE A 133 7.29 7.47 -15.84
C ILE A 133 5.98 6.79 -15.46
N TYR A 134 5.76 6.57 -14.16
CA TYR A 134 4.55 5.92 -13.67
C TYR A 134 3.37 6.88 -13.57
N THR A 135 2.23 6.43 -14.09
CA THR A 135 0.95 7.13 -14.01
C THR A 135 0.15 6.80 -12.75
N HIS A 136 0.68 5.93 -11.89
CA HIS A 136 0.06 5.48 -10.64
C HIS A 136 1.07 5.51 -9.49
N ARG A 137 0.56 5.42 -8.26
CA ARG A 137 1.30 5.39 -6.99
C ARG A 137 0.77 4.27 -6.10
N MET A 138 1.67 3.65 -5.35
CA MET A 138 1.33 2.72 -4.28
C MET A 138 1.14 3.50 -2.98
N ILE A 139 0.03 3.25 -2.28
CA ILE A 139 -0.21 3.78 -0.94
C ILE A 139 -0.20 2.65 0.08
N ASP A 140 -0.47 2.99 1.34
CA ASP A 140 -0.64 2.02 2.43
C ASP A 140 0.58 1.11 2.60
N ILE A 141 1.73 1.76 2.87
CA ILE A 141 3.02 1.10 3.03
C ILE A 141 3.34 0.76 4.49
N GLU A 142 2.37 0.89 5.38
CA GLU A 142 2.55 0.63 6.82
C GLU A 142 2.80 -0.84 7.14
N SER A 143 2.35 -1.74 6.25
CA SER A 143 2.60 -3.18 6.34
C SER A 143 3.84 -3.64 5.56
N CYS A 144 4.58 -2.71 4.94
CA CYS A 144 5.79 -3.05 4.20
C CYS A 144 6.91 -3.47 5.15
N GLU A 145 7.63 -4.54 4.81
CA GLU A 145 8.79 -5.00 5.56
C GLU A 145 10.06 -4.97 4.73
N LYS A 146 11.14 -4.48 5.35
CA LYS A 146 12.49 -4.59 4.79
C LYS A 146 13.01 -5.98 5.09
N THR A 147 13.40 -6.73 4.07
CA THR A 147 13.90 -8.10 4.20
C THR A 147 15.30 -8.22 3.59
N ASN A 148 15.98 -9.32 3.93
CA ASN A 148 17.19 -9.79 3.27
C ASN A 148 16.90 -10.89 2.24
N GLY A 149 15.62 -11.06 1.86
CA GLY A 149 15.22 -12.04 0.85
C GLY A 149 15.78 -11.70 -0.52
N GLU A 150 15.92 -12.72 -1.37
CA GLU A 150 16.43 -12.53 -2.73
C GLU A 150 15.42 -11.74 -3.57
N THR A 151 15.93 -10.78 -4.35
CA THR A 151 15.10 -9.87 -5.16
C THR A 151 14.15 -10.60 -6.11
N TRP A 152 14.61 -11.69 -6.75
CA TRP A 152 13.79 -12.46 -7.67
C TRP A 152 12.59 -13.11 -6.96
N PHE A 153 12.79 -13.56 -5.72
CA PHE A 153 11.75 -14.17 -4.92
C PHE A 153 10.70 -13.12 -4.53
N LEU A 154 11.13 -11.97 -4.01
CA LEU A 154 10.22 -10.86 -3.71
C LEU A 154 9.46 -10.37 -4.96
N THR A 155 10.14 -10.30 -6.10
CA THR A 155 9.53 -9.92 -7.38
C THR A 155 8.46 -10.94 -7.78
N ALA A 156 8.76 -12.24 -7.70
CA ALA A 156 7.81 -13.31 -8.02
C ALA A 156 6.59 -13.31 -7.08
N CYS A 157 6.81 -13.18 -5.77
CA CYS A 157 5.74 -13.10 -4.79
C CYS A 157 4.81 -11.93 -5.10
N GLN A 158 5.34 -10.72 -5.24
CA GLN A 158 4.54 -9.53 -5.53
C GLN A 158 3.89 -9.57 -6.93
N ALA A 159 4.54 -10.19 -7.91
CA ALA A 159 3.95 -10.40 -9.24
C ALA A 159 2.72 -11.30 -9.18
N SER A 160 2.70 -12.34 -8.34
CA SER A 160 1.51 -13.20 -8.18
C SER A 160 0.31 -12.43 -7.62
N TRP A 161 0.55 -11.48 -6.72
CA TRP A 161 -0.48 -10.54 -6.23
C TRP A 161 -1.03 -9.64 -7.31
N VAL A 162 -0.14 -9.04 -8.10
CA VAL A 162 -0.52 -8.20 -9.23
C VAL A 162 -1.31 -9.01 -10.27
N GLU A 163 -0.92 -10.27 -10.53
CA GLU A 163 -1.65 -11.16 -11.43
C GLU A 163 -3.09 -11.38 -10.98
N GLY A 164 -3.29 -11.60 -9.67
CA GLY A 164 -4.64 -11.64 -9.09
C GLY A 164 -5.44 -10.38 -9.42
N ILE A 165 -4.85 -9.20 -9.21
CA ILE A 165 -5.53 -7.92 -9.49
C ILE A 165 -5.91 -7.85 -10.97
N VAL A 166 -4.97 -8.14 -11.87
CA VAL A 166 -5.16 -8.06 -13.32
C VAL A 166 -6.24 -9.04 -13.80
N LYS A 167 -6.30 -10.24 -13.21
CA LYS A 167 -7.24 -11.29 -13.58
C LYS A 167 -8.67 -11.02 -13.10
N TYR A 168 -8.83 -10.53 -11.86
CA TYR A 168 -10.15 -10.44 -11.22
C TYR A 168 -10.76 -9.05 -11.23
N LEU A 169 -9.96 -7.97 -11.25
CA LEU A 169 -10.51 -6.62 -11.29
C LEU A 169 -11.42 -6.35 -12.52
N PRO A 170 -11.13 -6.89 -13.72
CA PRO A 170 -12.03 -6.73 -14.88
C PRO A 170 -13.40 -7.40 -14.72
N THR A 171 -13.53 -8.41 -13.85
CA THR A 171 -14.82 -9.08 -13.59
C THR A 171 -15.62 -8.39 -12.48
N GLY A 172 -15.10 -7.29 -11.92
CA GLY A 172 -15.61 -6.67 -10.70
C GLY A 172 -15.22 -7.43 -9.43
N GLY A 173 -14.46 -8.53 -9.56
CA GLY A 173 -13.90 -9.26 -8.44
C GLY A 173 -12.83 -8.43 -7.72
N MET A 174 -12.78 -8.57 -6.40
CA MET A 174 -11.74 -7.95 -5.57
C MET A 174 -10.76 -9.03 -5.12
N VAL A 175 -9.46 -8.77 -5.29
CA VAL A 175 -8.43 -9.51 -4.56
C VAL A 175 -8.39 -8.93 -3.16
N ASP A 176 -8.85 -9.71 -2.19
CA ASP A 176 -8.75 -9.42 -0.76
C ASP A 176 -7.81 -10.41 -0.07
N GLY A 177 -7.67 -10.29 1.25
CA GLY A 177 -6.74 -11.08 2.04
C GLY A 177 -6.99 -12.60 2.03
N GLU A 178 -8.14 -13.09 1.55
CA GLU A 178 -8.37 -14.55 1.46
C GLU A 178 -7.57 -15.21 0.34
N TRP A 179 -7.30 -14.48 -0.75
CA TRP A 179 -6.38 -14.93 -1.80
C TRP A 179 -4.97 -15.20 -1.26
N HIS A 180 -4.56 -14.53 -0.17
CA HIS A 180 -3.23 -14.67 0.44
C HIS A 180 -3.02 -16.06 0.98
N ARG A 181 -4.02 -16.54 1.71
CA ARG A 181 -4.01 -17.82 2.37
C ARG A 181 -3.89 -18.94 1.33
N MET A 182 -4.66 -18.84 0.26
CA MET A 182 -4.70 -19.83 -0.81
C MET A 182 -3.37 -19.91 -1.59
N CYS A 183 -2.74 -18.79 -1.91
CA CYS A 183 -1.45 -18.81 -2.63
C CYS A 183 -0.29 -19.26 -1.73
N MET A 184 -0.24 -18.82 -0.46
CA MET A 184 0.86 -19.17 0.46
C MET A 184 0.82 -20.65 0.89
N GLU A 185 -0.37 -21.24 1.05
CA GLU A 185 -0.52 -22.69 1.31
C GLU A 185 0.04 -23.54 0.17
N VAL A 186 -0.04 -23.07 -1.08
CA VAL A 186 0.52 -23.77 -2.25
C VAL A 186 2.06 -23.67 -2.30
N TYR A 187 2.64 -22.56 -1.82
CA TYR A 187 4.10 -22.35 -1.88
C TYR A 187 4.86 -22.89 -0.66
N HIS A 188 4.25 -22.96 0.53
CA HIS A 188 4.89 -23.53 1.73
C HIS A 188 4.65 -25.03 1.93
N GLY A 189 3.83 -25.65 1.06
CA GLY A 189 3.58 -27.09 1.05
C GLY A 189 4.61 -27.93 0.28
N HIS A 190 5.73 -27.34 -0.15
CA HIS A 190 6.79 -27.99 -0.92
C HIS A 190 8.16 -27.87 -0.24
#